data_AF-A0A4R0YHM3-F1
#
_entry.id   AF-A0A4R0YHM3-F1
#
_cell.length_a   1.000
_cell.length_b   1.000
_cell.length_c   1.000
_cell.angle_alpha   90.00
_cell.angle_beta   90.00
_cell.angle_gamma   90.00
#
_symmetry.space_group_name_H-M   'P 1'
#
loop_
_entity.id
_entity.type
_entity.pdbx_description
1 polymer ?
#
loop_
_entity_poly.entity_id
_entity_poly.type
_entity_poly.pdbx_seq_one_letter_code
_entity_poly.pdbx_strand_id
1 'polypeptide(L)'
;MSVLEGFNNIRKLLANFFPCAVAHRLLYESRGAERQRIKQGESSMKFSFAALTTSALALLAVMVGTVPARAAFIDAEMTASYQYPTLGSIYGSATWTPVTFLVGGGVETQANIEGVTGIAVNFSASALSLLLTTILDGPTWASVPFNGPVFTATAPLGISGVSVNATTTMAGFDASRVAFTGSDIRIDWGGLSYTNGTVVALDFTFVPVPEPATIALLGFGLLALGAAARGRAAPQGSPG
;
A
#
# COMPACT_ATOMS: atom_id res chain seq x y z
N MET A 1 42.73 -9.19 21.48
CA MET A 1 43.23 -9.14 22.87
C MET A 1 42.05 -8.78 23.76
N SER A 2 41.62 -9.72 24.59
CA SER A 2 40.31 -9.71 25.27
C SER A 2 40.40 -9.08 26.66
N VAL A 3 39.44 -8.20 26.99
CA VAL A 3 39.32 -7.46 28.27
C VAL A 3 39.00 -8.37 29.48
N LEU A 4 38.82 -9.68 29.26
CA LEU A 4 38.46 -10.64 30.30
C LEU A 4 39.66 -11.22 31.10
N GLU A 5 40.91 -10.96 30.73
CA GLU A 5 42.07 -11.42 31.52
C GLU A 5 42.43 -10.50 32.70
N GLY A 6 41.88 -9.28 32.79
CA GLY A 6 42.21 -8.31 33.83
C GLY A 6 41.62 -8.60 35.22
N PHE A 7 40.49 -9.32 35.31
CA PHE A 7 39.77 -9.47 36.58
C PHE A 7 40.27 -10.60 37.49
N ASN A 8 41.07 -11.54 36.97
CA ASN A 8 41.57 -12.66 37.77
C ASN A 8 42.74 -12.29 38.70
N ASN A 9 43.44 -11.16 38.46
CA ASN A 9 44.57 -10.74 39.30
C ASN A 9 44.16 -9.96 40.56
N ILE A 10 42.96 -9.35 40.61
CA ILE A 10 42.51 -8.58 41.78
C ILE A 10 42.08 -9.50 42.93
N ARG A 11 41.55 -10.69 42.63
CA ARG A 11 41.13 -11.65 43.68
C ARG A 11 42.28 -12.25 44.48
N LYS A 12 43.49 -12.35 43.90
CA LYS A 12 44.65 -12.88 44.63
C LYS A 12 45.29 -11.87 45.57
N LEU A 13 45.04 -10.57 45.39
CA LEU A 13 45.66 -9.51 46.21
C LEU A 13 44.94 -9.27 47.54
N LEU A 14 43.66 -9.67 47.68
CA LEU A 14 42.86 -9.41 48.88
C LEU A 14 42.93 -10.52 49.95
N ALA A 15 43.62 -11.63 49.69
CA ALA A 15 43.70 -12.76 50.61
C ALA A 15 44.79 -12.64 51.70
N ASN A 16 45.69 -11.65 51.61
CA ASN A 16 46.87 -11.55 52.49
C ASN A 16 46.78 -10.51 53.61
N PHE A 17 45.66 -9.78 53.76
CA PHE A 17 45.61 -8.59 54.63
C PHE A 17 44.77 -8.70 55.91
N PHE A 18 44.26 -9.86 56.30
CA PHE A 18 43.45 -9.96 57.53
C PHE A 18 43.88 -11.11 58.48
N PRO A 19 44.43 -10.77 59.66
CA PRO A 19 44.72 -11.73 60.72
C PRO A 19 43.47 -12.36 61.34
N CYS A 20 43.62 -13.63 61.73
CA CYS A 20 42.62 -14.67 61.98
C CYS A 20 41.82 -14.59 63.30
N ALA A 21 41.58 -13.42 63.90
CA ALA A 21 41.06 -13.38 65.30
C ALA A 21 39.83 -12.48 65.58
N VAL A 22 39.22 -11.85 64.56
CA VAL A 22 37.98 -11.06 64.73
C VAL A 22 36.90 -11.44 63.71
N ALA A 23 37.04 -12.60 63.06
CA ALA A 23 36.10 -13.04 62.02
C ALA A 23 34.88 -13.83 62.57
N HIS A 24 34.91 -14.31 63.82
CA HIS A 24 33.89 -15.26 64.29
C HIS A 24 32.69 -14.62 65.02
N ARG A 25 32.77 -13.34 65.43
CA ARG A 25 31.70 -12.69 66.22
C ARG A 25 30.78 -11.75 65.43
N LEU A 26 31.22 -11.27 64.26
CA LEU A 26 30.38 -10.43 63.38
C LEU A 26 29.57 -11.23 62.35
N LEU A 27 29.90 -12.52 62.12
CA LEU A 27 29.16 -13.39 61.20
C LEU A 27 27.90 -14.03 61.80
N TYR A 28 27.67 -13.92 63.12
CA TYR A 28 26.50 -14.52 63.76
C TYR A 28 25.32 -13.52 63.89
N GLU A 29 25.59 -12.24 64.13
CA GLU A 29 24.52 -11.22 64.24
C GLU A 29 23.99 -10.74 62.88
N SER A 30 24.78 -10.79 61.80
CA SER A 30 24.29 -10.41 60.46
C SER A 30 23.31 -11.43 59.86
N ARG A 31 23.36 -12.71 60.27
CA ARG A 31 22.49 -13.77 59.72
C ARG A 31 21.05 -13.71 60.22
N GLY A 32 20.77 -13.03 61.33
CA GLY A 32 19.43 -12.86 61.88
C GLY A 32 18.61 -11.80 61.14
N ALA A 33 19.23 -10.66 60.81
CA ALA A 33 18.57 -9.56 60.12
C ALA A 33 18.34 -9.84 58.62
N GLU A 34 19.20 -10.65 57.99
CA GLU A 34 19.10 -10.95 56.56
C GLU A 34 18.00 -11.96 56.23
N ARG A 35 17.66 -12.87 57.16
CA ARG A 35 16.54 -13.82 56.98
C ARG A 35 15.16 -13.15 57.05
N GLN A 36 15.04 -11.97 57.65
CA GLN A 36 13.79 -11.21 57.71
C GLN A 36 13.57 -10.37 56.45
N ARG A 37 14.64 -9.85 55.81
CA ARG A 37 14.54 -9.15 54.51
C ARG A 37 14.14 -10.06 53.35
N ILE A 38 14.55 -11.33 53.36
CA ILE A 38 14.24 -12.26 52.27
C ILE A 38 12.75 -12.64 52.25
N LYS A 39 12.11 -12.82 53.41
CA LYS A 39 10.68 -13.18 53.46
C LYS A 39 9.75 -12.01 53.12
N GLN A 40 10.15 -10.76 53.37
CA GLN A 40 9.33 -9.59 53.06
C GLN A 40 9.53 -9.07 51.62
N GLY A 41 10.66 -9.41 50.97
CA GLY A 41 10.89 -9.15 49.55
C GLY A 41 10.18 -10.14 48.60
N GLU A 42 9.97 -11.39 49.00
CA GLU A 42 9.28 -12.39 48.17
C GLU A 42 7.76 -12.21 48.07
N SER A 43 7.14 -11.50 49.02
CA SER A 43 5.70 -11.22 48.97
C SER A 43 5.38 -9.98 48.12
N SER A 44 6.32 -9.04 47.99
CA SER A 44 6.14 -7.82 47.18
C SER A 44 6.58 -7.96 45.71
N MET A 45 7.16 -9.11 45.31
CA MET A 45 7.56 -9.41 43.92
C MET A 45 6.69 -10.46 43.23
N LYS A 46 5.57 -10.88 43.84
CA LYS A 46 4.56 -11.73 43.18
C LYS A 46 3.43 -10.92 42.55
N PHE A 47 3.32 -9.64 42.88
CA PHE A 47 2.57 -8.66 42.09
C PHE A 47 3.57 -7.95 41.16
N SER A 48 3.35 -8.03 39.84
CA SER A 48 4.01 -7.25 38.76
C SER A 48 4.98 -7.95 37.79
N PHE A 49 5.00 -9.28 37.69
CA PHE A 49 5.62 -9.95 36.51
C PHE A 49 4.64 -10.73 35.62
N ALA A 50 3.46 -11.08 36.12
CA ALA A 50 2.41 -11.71 35.30
C ALA A 50 1.60 -10.72 34.44
N ALA A 51 1.75 -9.41 34.67
CA ALA A 51 1.01 -8.36 33.94
C ALA A 51 1.82 -7.71 32.80
N LEU A 52 3.12 -8.02 32.65
CA LEU A 52 3.99 -7.36 31.67
C LEU A 52 4.32 -8.22 30.44
N THR A 53 4.04 -9.53 30.44
CA THR A 53 4.42 -10.44 29.34
C THR A 53 3.28 -10.76 28.37
N THR A 54 2.05 -10.37 28.68
CA THR A 54 0.86 -10.56 27.81
C THR A 54 0.46 -9.33 27.00
N SER A 55 1.29 -8.28 26.96
CA SER A 55 1.01 -7.07 26.16
C SER A 55 1.86 -6.93 24.89
N ALA A 56 2.91 -7.75 24.71
CA ALA A 56 3.82 -7.63 23.56
C ALA A 56 3.40 -8.44 22.33
N LEU A 57 2.48 -9.43 22.48
CA LEU A 57 2.07 -10.31 21.37
C LEU A 57 0.89 -9.77 20.55
N ALA A 58 0.18 -8.74 21.03
CA ALA A 58 -0.97 -8.16 20.33
C ALA A 58 -0.59 -7.14 19.23
N LEU A 59 0.63 -6.59 19.26
CA LEU A 59 1.07 -5.60 18.26
C LEU A 59 1.67 -6.19 16.98
N LEU A 60 2.03 -7.48 16.97
CA LEU A 60 2.74 -8.09 15.83
C LEU A 60 1.80 -8.68 14.75
N ALA A 61 0.47 -8.66 14.97
CA ALA A 61 -0.52 -9.25 14.07
C ALA A 61 -1.11 -8.27 13.03
N VAL A 62 -0.71 -7.00 13.01
CA VAL A 62 -1.26 -5.97 12.11
C VAL A 62 -0.32 -5.66 10.93
N MET A 63 0.33 -6.69 10.38
CA MET A 63 1.13 -6.59 9.14
C MET A 63 0.51 -7.42 7.99
N VAL A 64 -0.80 -7.68 8.04
CA VAL A 64 -1.52 -8.22 6.88
C VAL A 64 -1.53 -7.13 5.82
N GLY A 65 -0.68 -7.29 4.81
CA GLY A 65 -0.45 -6.33 3.75
C GLY A 65 -1.75 -5.91 3.08
N THR A 66 -2.18 -4.68 3.37
CA THR A 66 -3.23 -4.02 2.62
C THR A 66 -2.65 -3.66 1.27
N VAL A 67 -2.95 -4.45 0.24
CA VAL A 67 -2.76 -3.98 -1.13
C VAL A 67 -3.61 -2.72 -1.26
N PRO A 68 -3.06 -1.57 -1.67
CA PRO A 68 -3.86 -0.38 -1.86
C PRO A 68 -4.88 -0.68 -2.94
N ALA A 69 -6.14 -0.87 -2.55
CA ALA A 69 -7.22 -0.92 -3.52
C ALA A 69 -7.39 0.49 -4.06
N ARG A 70 -7.33 0.64 -5.38
CA ARG A 70 -7.46 1.92 -6.08
C ARG A 70 -8.91 2.06 -6.52
N ALA A 71 -9.54 3.19 -6.24
CA ALA A 71 -10.91 3.51 -6.65
C ALA A 71 -10.95 4.47 -7.87
N ALA A 72 -9.82 4.64 -8.56
CA ALA A 72 -9.65 5.57 -9.65
C ALA A 72 -8.41 5.18 -10.48
N PHE A 73 -8.30 5.72 -11.69
CA PHE A 73 -7.11 5.53 -12.52
C PHE A 73 -5.91 6.36 -12.07
N ILE A 74 -6.10 7.46 -11.34
CA ILE A 74 -4.99 8.35 -10.95
C ILE A 74 -3.84 7.58 -10.28
N ASP A 75 -2.62 7.91 -10.70
CA ASP A 75 -1.35 7.29 -10.32
C ASP A 75 -1.22 5.81 -10.73
N ALA A 76 -2.15 5.26 -11.53
CA ALA A 76 -2.02 3.90 -12.02
C ALA A 76 -0.92 3.86 -13.08
N GLU A 77 0.03 2.95 -12.92
CA GLU A 77 1.02 2.66 -13.95
C GLU A 77 0.41 1.69 -14.95
N MET A 78 0.42 2.06 -16.22
CA MET A 78 -0.18 1.30 -17.31
C MET A 78 0.79 1.17 -18.47
N THR A 79 0.60 0.11 -19.25
CA THR A 79 1.23 -0.08 -20.56
C THR A 79 0.15 -0.06 -21.65
N ALA A 80 0.46 0.53 -22.79
CA ALA A 80 -0.42 0.51 -23.96
C ALA A 80 0.14 -0.40 -25.06
N SER A 81 -0.76 -1.13 -25.70
CA SER A 81 -0.46 -1.91 -26.89
C SER A 81 -1.61 -1.81 -27.89
N TYR A 82 -1.32 -2.06 -29.16
CA TYR A 82 -2.35 -2.23 -30.18
C TYR A 82 -2.35 -3.69 -30.61
N GLN A 83 -3.51 -4.34 -30.63
CA GLN A 83 -3.60 -5.76 -30.96
C GLN A 83 -4.47 -5.99 -32.20
N TYR A 84 -3.97 -6.84 -33.10
CA TYR A 84 -4.56 -7.16 -34.39
C TYR A 84 -3.92 -8.45 -34.94
N PRO A 85 -4.66 -9.35 -35.62
CA PRO A 85 -6.12 -9.34 -35.85
C PRO A 85 -6.91 -10.05 -34.73
N THR A 86 -6.21 -10.50 -33.69
CA THR A 86 -6.76 -11.24 -32.56
C THR A 86 -6.19 -10.70 -31.25
N LEU A 87 -6.94 -10.88 -30.16
CA LEU A 87 -6.44 -10.57 -28.83
C LEU A 87 -5.21 -11.44 -28.52
N GLY A 88 -4.15 -10.82 -28.03
CA GLY A 88 -2.83 -11.41 -27.76
C GLY A 88 -1.81 -11.21 -28.88
N SER A 89 -2.20 -10.75 -30.07
CA SER A 89 -1.30 -10.50 -31.20
C SER A 89 -0.96 -9.02 -31.31
N ILE A 90 0.27 -8.64 -30.92
CA ILE A 90 0.73 -7.25 -30.99
C ILE A 90 0.89 -6.81 -32.45
N TYR A 91 0.30 -5.67 -32.80
CA TYR A 91 0.42 -5.11 -34.14
C TYR A 91 1.72 -4.32 -34.30
N GLY A 92 2.69 -4.88 -35.03
CA GLY A 92 4.04 -4.30 -35.15
C GLY A 92 4.14 -2.94 -35.85
N SER A 93 3.15 -2.56 -36.65
CA SER A 93 3.09 -1.24 -37.31
C SER A 93 2.44 -0.15 -36.43
N ALA A 94 1.99 -0.51 -35.22
CA ALA A 94 1.52 0.43 -34.23
C ALA A 94 2.64 0.76 -33.24
N THR A 95 2.86 2.04 -32.99
CA THR A 95 3.84 2.52 -32.01
C THR A 95 3.13 3.34 -30.94
N TRP A 96 3.60 3.27 -29.70
CA TRP A 96 3.08 4.02 -28.56
C TRP A 96 4.18 4.87 -27.94
N THR A 97 3.87 6.11 -27.56
CA THR A 97 4.84 7.04 -26.98
C THR A 97 4.20 7.88 -25.86
N PRO A 98 4.62 7.69 -24.59
CA PRO A 98 5.39 6.54 -24.09
C PRO A 98 4.56 5.23 -24.07
N VAL A 99 5.22 4.07 -24.13
CA VAL A 99 4.53 2.76 -24.02
C VAL A 99 4.01 2.54 -22.60
N THR A 100 4.83 2.85 -21.59
CA THR A 100 4.50 2.78 -20.16
C THR A 100 4.31 4.19 -19.62
N PHE A 101 3.24 4.43 -18.87
CA PHE A 101 2.91 5.74 -18.34
C PHE A 101 2.23 5.65 -16.97
N LEU A 102 2.32 6.73 -16.21
CA LEU A 102 1.49 6.95 -15.02
C LEU A 102 0.29 7.80 -15.43
N VAL A 103 -0.90 7.35 -15.06
CA VAL A 103 -2.12 8.13 -15.26
C VAL A 103 -2.07 9.37 -14.38
N GLY A 104 -2.26 10.54 -14.99
CA GLY A 104 -2.12 11.82 -14.32
C GLY A 104 -3.05 12.87 -14.91
N GLY A 105 -2.51 14.07 -15.11
CA GLY A 105 -3.22 15.14 -15.81
C GLY A 105 -2.71 15.28 -17.24
N GLY A 106 -3.61 15.27 -18.21
CA GLY A 106 -3.30 15.55 -19.61
C GLY A 106 -3.32 14.30 -20.49
N VAL A 107 -2.54 14.29 -21.56
CA VAL A 107 -2.41 13.12 -22.45
C VAL A 107 -1.29 12.25 -21.92
N GLU A 108 -1.61 11.01 -21.54
CA GLU A 108 -0.63 10.07 -20.98
C GLU A 108 0.22 9.39 -22.05
N THR A 109 -0.40 9.04 -23.18
CA THR A 109 0.28 8.34 -24.28
C THR A 109 -0.36 8.67 -25.62
N GLN A 110 0.41 8.49 -26.69
CA GLN A 110 -0.04 8.64 -28.05
C GLN A 110 0.33 7.40 -28.86
N ALA A 111 -0.62 6.89 -29.64
CA ALA A 111 -0.35 5.87 -30.63
C ALA A 111 -0.17 6.48 -32.02
N ASN A 112 0.69 5.87 -32.84
CA ASN A 112 0.74 6.07 -34.27
C ASN A 112 0.57 4.70 -34.96
N ILE A 113 -0.46 4.58 -35.79
CA ILE A 113 -0.80 3.38 -36.53
C ILE A 113 -0.40 3.60 -37.98
N GLU A 114 0.65 2.89 -38.42
CA GLU A 114 1.15 2.88 -39.80
C GLU A 114 1.60 4.24 -40.37
N GLY A 115 1.85 5.23 -39.52
CA GLY A 115 2.14 6.60 -39.96
C GLY A 115 0.92 7.40 -40.40
N VAL A 116 -0.29 6.83 -40.25
CA VAL A 116 -1.51 7.35 -40.86
C VAL A 116 -2.52 7.84 -39.84
N THR A 117 -2.70 7.08 -38.76
CA THR A 117 -3.68 7.41 -37.72
C THR A 117 -3.00 7.61 -36.38
N GLY A 118 -3.21 8.79 -35.79
CA GLY A 118 -2.76 9.13 -34.45
C GLY A 118 -3.89 8.92 -33.44
N ILE A 119 -3.57 8.42 -32.25
CA ILE A 119 -4.54 8.27 -31.15
C ILE A 119 -3.94 8.94 -29.92
N ALA A 120 -4.50 10.08 -29.48
CA ALA A 120 -4.14 10.68 -28.21
C ALA A 120 -5.00 10.10 -27.08
N VAL A 121 -4.36 9.56 -26.05
CA VAL A 121 -5.03 8.91 -24.93
C VAL A 121 -4.95 9.79 -23.69
N ASN A 122 -6.11 10.06 -23.10
CA ASN A 122 -6.25 10.86 -21.90
C ASN A 122 -7.12 10.12 -20.89
N PHE A 123 -6.56 9.83 -19.73
CA PHE A 123 -7.27 9.29 -18.57
C PHE A 123 -7.58 10.42 -17.57
N SER A 124 -8.75 10.33 -16.95
CA SER A 124 -9.06 11.05 -15.71
C SER A 124 -9.22 10.04 -14.57
N ALA A 125 -9.67 10.48 -13.40
CA ALA A 125 -9.94 9.56 -12.29
C ALA A 125 -10.92 8.42 -12.64
N SER A 126 -11.90 8.70 -13.50
CA SER A 126 -12.98 7.75 -13.82
C SER A 126 -13.40 7.73 -15.28
N ALA A 127 -12.60 8.28 -16.18
CA ALA A 127 -12.91 8.30 -17.60
C ALA A 127 -11.66 8.10 -18.46
N LEU A 128 -11.87 7.61 -19.68
CA LEU A 128 -10.88 7.47 -20.74
C LEU A 128 -11.39 8.17 -21.98
N SER A 129 -10.57 9.01 -22.60
CA SER A 129 -10.82 9.63 -23.90
C SER A 129 -9.71 9.26 -24.88
N LEU A 130 -10.10 8.82 -26.07
CA LEU A 130 -9.23 8.57 -27.20
C LEU A 130 -9.62 9.53 -28.32
N LEU A 131 -8.72 10.45 -28.68
CA LEU A 131 -8.88 11.34 -29.83
C LEU A 131 -8.14 10.75 -31.03
N LEU A 132 -8.89 10.38 -32.06
CA LEU A 132 -8.37 9.85 -33.31
C LEU A 132 -8.12 11.00 -34.28
N THR A 133 -6.93 11.03 -34.85
CA THR A 133 -6.54 11.91 -35.95
C THR A 133 -6.07 11.06 -37.12
N THR A 134 -6.36 11.47 -38.34
CA THR A 134 -5.97 10.70 -39.52
C THR A 134 -5.79 11.60 -40.74
N ILE A 135 -4.92 11.17 -41.65
CA ILE A 135 -4.73 11.82 -42.96
C ILE A 135 -5.61 11.20 -44.06
N LEU A 136 -6.30 10.09 -43.78
CA LEU A 136 -7.19 9.44 -44.73
C LEU A 136 -8.59 10.03 -44.68
N ASP A 137 -9.30 9.93 -45.80
CA ASP A 137 -10.71 10.31 -45.88
C ASP A 137 -11.60 9.11 -45.52
N GLY A 138 -12.22 9.18 -44.34
CA GLY A 138 -13.16 8.17 -43.84
C GLY A 138 -12.64 6.73 -43.75
N PRO A 139 -11.44 6.47 -43.18
CA PRO A 139 -10.92 5.10 -43.05
C PRO A 139 -11.83 4.20 -42.20
N THR A 140 -11.80 2.91 -42.51
CA THR A 140 -12.50 1.85 -41.76
C THR A 140 -11.50 0.86 -41.19
N TRP A 141 -11.62 0.54 -39.90
CA TRP A 141 -10.84 -0.53 -39.29
C TRP A 141 -11.27 -1.89 -39.85
N ALA A 142 -10.31 -2.75 -40.20
CA ALA A 142 -10.60 -4.09 -40.68
C ALA A 142 -11.48 -4.86 -39.68
N SER A 143 -12.52 -5.53 -40.18
CA SER A 143 -13.46 -6.33 -39.38
C SER A 143 -12.86 -7.73 -39.13
N VAL A 144 -12.15 -7.86 -38.03
CA VAL A 144 -11.48 -9.09 -37.57
C VAL A 144 -11.87 -9.36 -36.10
N PRO A 145 -11.54 -10.53 -35.51
CA PRO A 145 -11.95 -10.87 -34.15
C PRO A 145 -11.53 -9.88 -33.05
N PHE A 146 -10.44 -9.13 -33.23
CA PHE A 146 -10.09 -8.00 -32.38
C PHE A 146 -9.24 -6.98 -33.16
N ASN A 147 -9.61 -5.71 -33.11
CA ASN A 147 -8.84 -4.63 -33.70
C ASN A 147 -8.94 -3.38 -32.81
N GLY A 148 -7.89 -3.10 -32.04
CA GLY A 148 -7.85 -1.88 -31.24
C GLY A 148 -6.81 -1.88 -30.11
N PRO A 149 -6.89 -0.87 -29.22
CA PRO A 149 -5.94 -0.70 -28.14
C PRO A 149 -6.27 -1.58 -26.93
N VAL A 150 -5.22 -1.98 -26.23
CA VAL A 150 -5.26 -2.64 -24.93
C VAL A 150 -4.37 -1.89 -23.96
N PHE A 151 -4.94 -1.47 -22.84
CA PHE A 151 -4.23 -0.85 -21.73
C PHE A 151 -4.15 -1.84 -20.57
N THR A 152 -2.94 -2.12 -20.07
CA THR A 152 -2.71 -3.07 -18.98
C THR A 152 -2.02 -2.37 -17.82
N ALA A 153 -2.71 -2.32 -16.69
CA ALA A 153 -2.20 -1.78 -15.43
C ALA A 153 -1.29 -2.76 -14.70
N THR A 154 -0.31 -2.26 -13.96
CA THR A 154 0.60 -3.07 -13.13
C THR A 154 -0.08 -3.63 -11.87
N ALA A 155 -1.22 -3.07 -11.48
CA ALA A 155 -2.03 -3.50 -10.35
C ALA A 155 -3.53 -3.51 -10.72
N PRO A 156 -4.37 -4.27 -10.01
CA PRO A 156 -5.81 -4.27 -10.26
C PRO A 156 -6.43 -2.87 -10.11
N LEU A 157 -7.26 -2.48 -11.08
CA LEU A 157 -7.90 -1.18 -11.19
C LEU A 157 -9.20 -1.07 -10.39
N GLY A 158 -9.80 -2.20 -10.00
CA GLY A 158 -11.06 -2.23 -9.24
C GLY A 158 -12.29 -1.79 -10.05
N ILE A 159 -12.25 -1.85 -11.38
CA ILE A 159 -13.37 -1.48 -12.26
C ILE A 159 -14.56 -2.42 -12.00
N SER A 160 -15.74 -1.85 -11.78
CA SER A 160 -17.01 -2.55 -11.58
C SER A 160 -17.98 -2.38 -12.76
N GLY A 161 -17.75 -1.40 -13.62
CA GLY A 161 -18.62 -1.11 -14.76
C GLY A 161 -17.99 -0.11 -15.72
N VAL A 162 -18.53 -0.08 -16.93
CA VAL A 162 -18.16 0.86 -17.99
C VAL A 162 -19.41 1.29 -18.76
N SER A 163 -19.45 2.56 -19.17
CA SER A 163 -20.47 3.11 -20.07
C SER A 163 -19.82 3.99 -21.13
N VAL A 164 -20.42 4.03 -22.31
CA VAL A 164 -19.99 4.95 -23.36
C VAL A 164 -20.45 6.36 -22.99
N ASN A 165 -19.50 7.29 -22.94
CA ASN A 165 -19.77 8.69 -22.66
C ASN A 165 -20.43 9.34 -23.88
N ALA A 166 -21.39 10.24 -23.65
CA ALA A 166 -22.15 10.93 -24.69
C ALA A 166 -21.30 11.81 -25.63
N THR A 167 -20.06 12.11 -25.26
CA THR A 167 -19.09 12.83 -26.11
C THR A 167 -18.44 11.96 -27.18
N THR A 168 -18.70 10.64 -27.18
CA THR A 168 -18.25 9.74 -28.24
C THR A 168 -18.87 10.10 -29.58
N THR A 169 -18.04 10.26 -30.61
CA THR A 169 -18.48 10.60 -31.98
C THR A 169 -18.22 9.49 -32.98
N MET A 170 -17.58 8.38 -32.60
CA MET A 170 -17.39 7.22 -33.47
C MET A 170 -18.72 6.49 -33.71
N ALA A 171 -19.22 6.55 -34.94
CA ALA A 171 -20.47 5.90 -35.31
C ALA A 171 -20.40 4.38 -35.14
N GLY A 172 -21.40 3.79 -34.49
CA GLY A 172 -21.46 2.34 -34.23
C GLY A 172 -20.60 1.86 -33.07
N PHE A 173 -19.92 2.77 -32.35
CA PHE A 173 -19.25 2.43 -31.11
C PHE A 173 -20.27 2.34 -29.96
N ASP A 174 -20.20 1.25 -29.20
CA ASP A 174 -21.09 0.98 -28.07
C ASP A 174 -20.34 0.21 -26.97
N ALA A 175 -21.02 -0.05 -25.84
CA ALA A 175 -20.40 -0.70 -24.68
C ALA A 175 -20.01 -2.17 -24.93
N SER A 176 -20.58 -2.85 -25.93
CA SER A 176 -20.23 -4.24 -26.26
C SER A 176 -18.82 -4.38 -26.85
N ARG A 177 -18.26 -3.25 -27.31
CA ARG A 177 -16.90 -3.13 -27.85
C ARG A 177 -15.85 -2.86 -26.78
N VAL A 178 -16.25 -2.81 -25.52
CA VAL A 178 -15.35 -2.59 -24.40
C VAL A 178 -15.38 -3.81 -23.50
N ALA A 179 -14.19 -4.37 -23.24
CA ALA A 179 -14.01 -5.42 -22.25
C ALA A 179 -12.96 -4.97 -21.25
N PHE A 180 -13.16 -5.30 -19.97
CA PHE A 180 -12.18 -5.04 -18.94
C PHE A 180 -12.01 -6.25 -18.02
N THR A 181 -10.82 -6.37 -17.43
CA THR A 181 -10.52 -7.35 -16.37
C THR A 181 -10.07 -6.61 -15.11
N GLY A 182 -9.46 -7.32 -14.15
CA GLY A 182 -8.85 -6.66 -13.00
C GLY A 182 -7.79 -5.62 -13.40
N SER A 183 -7.02 -5.86 -14.47
CA SER A 183 -5.88 -5.01 -14.88
C SER A 183 -5.97 -4.48 -16.31
N ASP A 184 -6.82 -5.05 -17.16
CA ASP A 184 -6.86 -4.70 -18.58
C ASP A 184 -8.10 -3.90 -18.94
N ILE A 185 -7.95 -2.95 -19.86
CA ILE A 185 -9.02 -2.29 -20.60
C ILE A 185 -8.77 -2.54 -22.08
N ARG A 186 -9.75 -3.12 -22.77
CA ARG A 186 -9.68 -3.54 -24.18
C ARG A 186 -10.79 -2.86 -24.95
N ILE A 187 -10.43 -2.22 -26.06
CA ILE A 187 -11.37 -1.51 -26.92
C ILE A 187 -11.28 -2.12 -28.32
N ASP A 188 -12.41 -2.60 -28.84
CA ASP A 188 -12.49 -3.21 -30.17
C ASP A 188 -13.34 -2.37 -31.12
N TRP A 189 -12.68 -1.67 -32.03
CA TRP A 189 -13.33 -0.89 -33.07
C TRP A 189 -13.27 -1.59 -34.44
N GLY A 190 -13.03 -2.90 -34.48
CA GLY A 190 -13.12 -3.70 -35.70
C GLY A 190 -14.42 -3.44 -36.47
N GLY A 191 -14.29 -3.10 -37.75
CA GLY A 191 -15.40 -2.78 -38.65
C GLY A 191 -15.97 -1.36 -38.53
N LEU A 192 -15.46 -0.51 -37.62
CA LEU A 192 -15.94 0.86 -37.48
C LEU A 192 -15.16 1.82 -38.38
N SER A 193 -15.89 2.81 -38.91
CA SER A 193 -15.30 3.92 -39.66
C SER A 193 -15.12 5.13 -38.77
N TYR A 194 -14.13 5.95 -39.08
CA TYR A 194 -13.83 7.17 -38.36
C TYR A 194 -13.34 8.26 -39.31
N THR A 195 -13.38 9.50 -38.86
CA THR A 195 -12.82 10.66 -39.56
C THR A 195 -11.83 11.38 -38.63
N ASN A 196 -11.08 12.33 -39.19
CA ASN A 196 -10.17 13.14 -38.39
C ASN A 196 -10.95 13.91 -37.29
N GLY A 197 -10.50 13.77 -36.03
CA GLY A 197 -11.16 14.37 -34.87
C GLY A 197 -12.23 13.48 -34.22
N THR A 198 -12.35 12.21 -34.62
CA THR A 198 -13.26 11.27 -33.96
C THR A 198 -12.84 11.04 -32.51
N VAL A 199 -13.81 11.02 -31.60
CA VAL A 199 -13.60 10.81 -30.17
C VAL A 199 -14.27 9.51 -29.74
N VAL A 200 -13.56 8.69 -28.98
CA VAL A 200 -14.11 7.58 -28.20
C VAL A 200 -13.93 7.93 -26.73
N ALA A 201 -15.02 8.02 -25.98
CA ALA A 201 -15.00 8.39 -24.58
C ALA A 201 -15.78 7.38 -23.73
N LEU A 202 -15.19 6.97 -22.61
CA LEU A 202 -15.71 5.94 -21.70
C LEU A 202 -15.71 6.47 -20.28
N ASP A 203 -16.79 6.22 -19.55
CA ASP A 203 -16.89 6.44 -18.10
C ASP A 203 -16.84 5.10 -17.38
N PHE A 204 -16.11 5.05 -16.27
CA PHE A 204 -15.89 3.84 -15.47
C PHE A 204 -16.42 4.03 -14.06
N THR A 205 -17.00 2.95 -13.52
CA THR A 205 -17.33 2.85 -12.11
C THR A 205 -16.35 1.91 -11.44
N PHE A 206 -16.02 2.16 -10.17
CA PHE A 206 -15.10 1.35 -9.39
C PHE A 206 -15.82 0.71 -8.20
N VAL A 207 -15.28 -0.41 -7.73
CA VAL A 207 -15.68 -1.00 -6.47
C VAL A 207 -15.26 -0.05 -5.34
N PRO A 208 -16.17 0.32 -4.43
CA PRO A 208 -15.82 1.12 -3.27
C PRO A 208 -14.70 0.47 -2.49
N VAL A 209 -13.62 1.21 -2.24
CA VAL A 209 -12.51 0.76 -1.42
C VAL A 209 -12.88 1.02 0.04
N PRO A 210 -12.92 -0.01 0.91
CA PRO A 210 -13.14 0.21 2.34
C PRO A 210 -12.12 1.20 2.87
N GLU A 211 -12.59 2.21 3.60
CA GLU A 211 -11.70 3.21 4.19
C GLU A 211 -10.59 2.50 4.97
N PRO A 212 -9.32 2.93 4.82
CA PRO A 212 -8.23 2.33 5.56
C PRO A 212 -8.57 2.30 7.06
N ALA A 213 -8.47 1.11 7.66
CA ALA A 213 -8.69 0.94 9.10
C ALA A 213 -7.76 1.84 9.94
N THR A 214 -6.75 2.46 9.34
CA THR A 214 -5.91 3.49 9.95
C THR A 214 -6.70 4.72 10.41
N ILE A 215 -7.77 5.14 9.73
CA ILE A 215 -8.61 6.26 10.21
C ILE A 215 -9.37 5.83 11.46
N ALA A 216 -9.98 4.64 11.42
CA ALA A 216 -10.66 4.07 12.57
C ALA A 216 -9.68 3.90 13.75
N LEU A 217 -8.49 3.33 13.50
CA LEU A 217 -7.45 3.13 14.51
C LEU A 217 -6.87 4.43 15.04
N LEU A 218 -6.70 5.45 14.20
CA LEU A 218 -6.31 6.79 14.63
C LEU A 218 -7.39 7.38 15.55
N GLY A 219 -8.66 7.26 15.16
CA GLY A 219 -9.79 7.66 15.98
C GLY A 219 -9.81 6.95 17.34
N PHE A 220 -9.70 5.63 17.35
CA PHE A 220 -9.65 4.84 18.59
C PHE A 220 -8.41 5.14 19.42
N GLY A 221 -7.26 5.34 18.79
CA GLY A 221 -6.00 5.69 19.46
C GLY A 221 -6.10 7.03 20.18
N LEU A 222 -6.67 8.05 19.52
CA LEU A 222 -6.90 9.36 20.13
C LEU A 222 -7.91 9.29 21.28
N LEU A 223 -8.99 8.53 21.13
CA LEU A 223 -9.98 8.31 22.20
C LEU A 223 -9.36 7.63 23.43
N ALA A 224 -8.54 6.59 23.21
CA ALA A 224 -7.84 5.88 24.28
C ALA A 224 -6.85 6.79 25.00
N LEU A 225 -6.08 7.60 24.27
CA LEU A 225 -5.16 8.59 24.84
C LEU A 225 -5.89 9.67 25.64
N GLY A 226 -7.01 10.18 25.13
CA GLY A 226 -7.85 11.16 25.82
C GLY A 226 -8.43 10.62 27.14
N ALA A 227 -8.90 9.37 27.14
CA ALA A 227 -9.37 8.70 28.35
C ALA A 227 -8.25 8.50 29.38
N ALA A 228 -7.06 8.07 28.94
CA ALA A 228 -5.90 7.90 29.81
C ALA A 228 -5.39 9.22 30.42
N ALA A 229 -5.43 10.32 29.65
CA ALA A 229 -5.03 11.64 30.13
C ALA A 229 -5.95 12.16 31.24
N ARG A 230 -7.28 11.94 31.13
CA ARG A 230 -8.25 12.33 32.16
C ARG A 230 -8.06 11.55 33.47
N GLY A 231 -7.64 10.28 33.40
CA GLY A 231 -7.37 9.47 34.59
C GLY A 231 -6.17 9.93 35.43
N ARG A 232 -5.31 10.81 34.91
CA ARG A 232 -4.12 11.34 35.61
C ARG A 232 -4.34 12.67 36.31
N ALA A 233 -5.48 13.33 36.11
CA ALA A 233 -5.87 14.50 36.88
C ALA A 233 -6.36 14.06 38.27
N ALA A 234 -5.44 13.58 39.11
CA ALA A 234 -5.73 13.25 40.50
C ALA A 234 -5.97 14.54 41.31
N PRO A 235 -6.96 14.53 42.23
CA PRO A 235 -7.28 15.69 43.07
C PRO A 235 -6.08 16.01 43.97
N GLN A 236 -5.49 17.21 43.79
CA GLN A 236 -4.61 17.77 44.79
C GLN A 236 -5.44 17.97 46.06
N GLY A 237 -5.15 17.15 47.08
CA GLY A 237 -5.74 17.32 48.40
C GLY A 237 -5.45 18.73 48.91
N SER A 238 -6.51 19.47 49.22
CA SER A 238 -6.42 20.74 49.96
C SER A 238 -5.89 20.46 51.36
N PRO A 239 -4.75 21.03 51.77
CA PRO A 239 -4.32 21.00 53.16
C PRO A 239 -4.97 22.15 53.94
N GLY A 240 -5.66 21.77 55.04
CA GLY A 240 -5.87 22.61 56.23
C GLY A 240 -6.95 23.67 56.16
#